data_AF-A0A926UW43-F1
#
_entry.id   AF-A0A926UW43-F1
#
_cell.length_a   1.000
_cell.length_b   1.000
_cell.length_c   1.000
_cell.angle_alpha   90.00
_cell.angle_beta   90.00
_cell.angle_gamma   90.00
#
_symmetry.space_group_name_H-M   'P 1'
#
loop_
_entity.id
_entity.type
_entity.pdbx_description
1 polymer ?
#
loop_
_entity_poly.entity_id
_entity_poly.type
_entity_poly.pdbx_seq_one_letter_code
_entity_poly.pdbx_strand_id
1 'polypeptide(L)' 'MSTRRTDSAFPVSYNRDADSLVEGMTKREYFAIMIMQGYSSTNVKFADEYQKARLAVAEADALIDILAYEANPKA' A
#
# COMPACT_ATOMS: atom_id res chain seq x y z
N MET A 1 8.57 -12.03 -27.67
CA MET A 1 9.88 -11.45 -27.27
C MET A 1 10.25 -12.09 -25.93
N SER A 2 11.17 -13.05 -25.93
CA SER A 2 11.65 -13.70 -24.70
C SER A 2 12.59 -12.72 -23.99
N THR A 3 12.26 -12.30 -22.77
CA THR A 3 13.07 -11.35 -22.00
C THR A 3 14.21 -12.08 -21.30
N ARG A 4 15.45 -11.67 -21.55
CA ARG A 4 16.64 -12.25 -20.89
C ARG A 4 16.87 -11.56 -19.54
N ARG A 5 17.54 -12.27 -18.62
CA ARG A 5 17.84 -11.78 -17.27
C ARG A 5 18.68 -10.50 -17.24
N THR A 6 19.49 -10.29 -18.28
CA THR A 6 20.36 -9.11 -18.45
C THR A 6 19.70 -8.02 -19.28
N ASP A 7 18.45 -8.20 -19.72
CA ASP A 7 17.78 -7.14 -20.46
C ASP A 7 17.56 -5.95 -19.53
N SER A 8 17.82 -4.77 -20.07
CA SER A 8 17.51 -3.51 -19.42
C SER A 8 16.00 -3.34 -19.22
N ALA A 9 15.59 -2.87 -18.05
CA ALA A 9 14.23 -2.43 -17.77
C ALA A 9 13.98 -1.01 -18.30
N PHE A 10 15.03 -0.18 -18.31
CA PHE A 10 15.01 1.18 -18.81
C PHE A 10 16.23 1.40 -19.71
N PRO A 11 16.06 1.55 -21.04
CA PRO A 11 17.18 1.54 -21.97
C PRO A 11 18.20 2.67 -21.73
N VAL A 12 17.78 3.78 -21.11
CA VAL A 12 18.63 4.93 -20.81
C VAL A 12 18.21 5.57 -19.49
N SER A 13 19.17 5.88 -18.62
CA SER A 13 18.99 6.71 -17.43
C SER A 13 19.81 7.99 -17.58
N TYR A 14 19.30 9.12 -17.08
CA TYR A 14 20.02 10.39 -17.11
C TYR A 14 20.67 10.66 -15.75
N ASN A 15 21.99 10.82 -15.73
CA ASN A 15 22.73 11.24 -14.55
C ASN A 15 22.92 12.77 -14.58
N ARG A 16 22.25 13.46 -13.66
CA ARG A 16 22.28 14.93 -13.56
C ARG A 16 23.63 15.47 -13.08
N ASP A 17 24.37 14.71 -12.27
CA ASP A 17 25.64 15.16 -11.70
C ASP A 17 26.79 15.11 -12.72
N ALA A 18 26.70 14.18 -13.67
CA ALA A 18 27.68 13.97 -14.72
C ALA A 18 27.20 14.44 -16.10
N ASP A 19 26.02 15.06 -16.18
CA ASP A 19 25.32 15.46 -17.42
C ASP A 19 25.44 14.43 -18.55
N SER A 20 25.20 13.15 -18.23
CA SER A 20 25.44 12.04 -19.15
C SER A 20 24.33 10.99 -19.12
N LEU A 21 24.15 10.31 -20.27
CA LEU A 21 23.26 9.17 -20.42
C LEU A 21 24.02 7.92 -20.00
N VAL A 22 23.49 7.22 -19.00
CA VAL A 22 24.08 6.01 -18.43
C VAL A 22 23.16 4.82 -18.75
N GLU A 23 23.75 3.63 -18.85
CA GLU A 23 22.98 2.39 -18.94
C GLU A 23 21.98 2.32 -17.79
N GLY A 24 20.69 2.20 -18.15
CA GLY A 24 19.63 2.17 -17.16
C GLY A 24 19.51 0.80 -16.49
N MET A 25 18.68 0.75 -15.45
CA MET A 25 18.55 -0.39 -14.55
C MET A 25 18.15 -1.68 -15.27
N THR A 26 18.72 -2.80 -14.85
CA THR A 26 18.34 -4.14 -15.35
C THR A 26 16.96 -4.56 -14.84
N LYS A 27 16.28 -5.46 -15.55
CA LYS A 27 14.98 -6.03 -15.09
C LYS A 27 15.08 -6.70 -13.73
N ARG A 28 16.24 -7.26 -13.37
CA ARG A 28 16.47 -7.90 -12.06
C ARG A 28 16.55 -6.87 -10.93
N GLU A 29 17.26 -5.79 -11.15
CA GLU A 29 17.37 -4.69 -10.16
C GLU A 29 16.01 -4.02 -9.97
N TYR A 30 15.29 -3.78 -11.06
CA TYR A 30 13.94 -3.22 -10.99
C TYR A 30 12.98 -4.12 -10.20
N PHE A 31 13.01 -5.43 -10.47
CA PHE A 31 12.21 -6.39 -9.73
C PHE A 31 12.58 -6.44 -8.24
N ALA A 32 13.86 -6.36 -7.91
CA ALA A 32 14.32 -6.32 -6.52
C ALA A 32 13.80 -5.07 -5.79
N ILE A 33 13.85 -3.90 -6.43
CA ILE A 33 13.33 -2.65 -5.87
C ILE A 33 11.82 -2.74 -5.65
N MET A 34 11.05 -3.27 -6.61
CA MET A 34 9.61 -3.45 -6.47
C MET A 34 9.25 -4.33 -5.26
N ILE A 35 10.02 -5.40 -5.03
CA ILE A 35 9.86 -6.25 -3.84
C ILE A 35 10.17 -5.48 -2.56
N MET A 36 11.31 -4.76 -2.51
CA MET A 36 11.69 -3.98 -1.33
C MET A 36 10.67 -2.88 -1.00
N GLN A 37 10.15 -2.21 -2.03
CA GLN A 37 9.08 -1.23 -1.87
C GLN A 37 7.81 -1.89 -1.32
N GLY A 38 7.43 -3.07 -1.84
CA GLY A 38 6.32 -3.86 -1.31
C GLY A 38 6.48 -4.21 0.17
N TYR A 39 7.67 -4.62 0.61
CA TYR A 39 7.93 -4.88 2.03
C TYR A 39 7.89 -3.62 2.90
N SER A 40 8.35 -2.48 2.37
CA SER A 40 8.29 -1.21 3.09
C SER A 40 6.86 -0.68 3.24
N SER A 41 5.99 -0.90 2.25
CA SER A 41 4.61 -0.39 2.24
C SER A 41 3.61 -1.33 2.91
N THR A 42 3.89 -2.64 2.97
CA THR A 42 3.00 -3.62 3.61
C THR A 42 3.08 -3.62 5.14
N ASN A 43 4.08 -2.95 5.73
CA ASN A 43 4.21 -2.82 7.18
C ASN A 43 3.37 -1.68 7.79
N VAL A 44 2.41 -1.13 7.05
CA VAL A 44 1.49 -0.09 7.52
C VAL A 44 0.41 -0.73 8.39
N LYS A 45 0.72 -1.03 9.65
CA LYS A 45 -0.25 -1.44 10.67
C LYS A 45 -1.29 -0.36 11.00
N PHE A 46 -0.96 0.90 10.72
CA PHE A 46 -1.75 2.07 11.10
C PHE A 46 -3.16 2.11 10.50
N ALA A 47 -3.34 1.57 9.28
CA ALA A 47 -4.64 1.56 8.62
C ALA A 47 -5.60 0.54 9.25
N ASP A 48 -5.08 -0.62 9.68
CA ASP A 48 -5.87 -1.73 10.22
C ASP A 48 -6.35 -1.44 11.65
N GLU A 49 -5.50 -0.92 12.53
CA GLU A 49 -5.89 -0.60 13.91
C GLU A 49 -6.90 0.57 13.98
N TYR A 50 -6.70 1.62 13.18
CA TYR A 50 -7.64 2.74 13.11
C TYR A 50 -8.99 2.34 12.51
N GLN A 51 -8.98 1.52 11.44
CA GLN A 51 -10.23 0.99 10.88
C GLN A 51 -10.96 0.10 11.89
N LYS A 52 -10.26 -0.79 12.59
CA LYS A 52 -10.84 -1.64 13.63
C LYS A 52 -11.47 -0.82 14.76
N ALA A 53 -10.78 0.20 15.25
CA ALA A 53 -11.31 1.09 16.28
C ALA A 53 -12.58 1.82 15.82
N ARG A 54 -12.58 2.33 14.58
CA ARG A 54 -13.75 3.02 14.01
C ARG A 54 -14.94 2.08 13.82
N LEU A 55 -14.69 0.83 13.42
CA LEU A 55 -15.74 -0.17 13.22
C LEU A 55 -16.37 -0.58 14.56
N ALA A 56 -15.54 -0.78 15.61
CA ALA A 56 -16.02 -1.09 16.95
C ALA A 56 -16.89 0.04 17.55
N VAL A 57 -16.54 1.31 17.31
CA VAL A 57 -17.37 2.44 17.74
C VAL A 57 -18.71 2.45 17.02
N ALA A 58 -18.72 2.26 15.69
CA ALA A 58 -19.96 2.21 14.92
C ALA A 58 -20.88 1.04 15.34
N GLU A 59 -20.30 -0.11 15.67
CA GLU A 59 -21.04 -1.26 16.20
C GLU A 59 -21.62 -0.98 17.59
N ALA A 60 -20.85 -0.32 18.47
CA ALA A 60 -21.32 0.09 19.78
C ALA A 60 -22.49 1.09 19.71
N ASP A 61 -22.39 2.08 18.83
CA ASP A 61 -23.47 3.06 18.60
C ASP A 61 -24.74 2.39 18.09
N ALA A 62 -24.62 1.46 17.13
CA ALA A 62 -25.76 0.70 16.62
C ALA A 62 -26.43 -0.16 17.70
N LEU A 63 -25.63 -0.76 18.59
CA LEU A 63 -26.13 -1.53 19.74
C LEU A 63 -26.87 -0.64 20.74
N ILE A 64 -26.37 0.57 21.00
CA ILE A 64 -27.03 1.55 21.87
C ILE A 64 -28.38 1.95 21.29
N ASP A 65 -28.45 2.21 19.98
CA ASP A 65 -29.71 2.57 19.31
C ASP A 65 -30.75 1.45 19.37
N ILE A 66 -30.33 0.19 19.18
CA ILE A 66 -31.21 -0.98 19.31
C ILE A 66 -31.71 -1.11 20.75
N LEU A 67 -30.83 -1.00 21.74
CA LEU A 67 -31.21 -1.08 23.15
C LEU A 67 -32.13 0.08 23.57
N ALA A 68 -31.91 1.28 23.04
CA ALA A 68 -32.77 2.43 23.28
C ALA A 68 -34.16 2.25 22.65
N TYR A 69 -34.23 1.68 21.44
CA TYR A 69 -35.48 1.32 20.78
C TYR A 69 -36.25 0.22 21.54
N GLU A 70 -35.56 -0.84 21.99
CA GLU A 70 -36.16 -1.89 22.82
C GLU A 70 -36.66 -1.34 24.16
N ALA A 71 -35.93 -0.41 24.77
CA ALA A 71 -36.31 0.24 26.02
C ALA A 71 -37.54 1.15 25.88
N ASN A 72 -37.84 1.66 24.68
CA ASN A 72 -38.99 2.53 24.45
C ASN A 72 -39.62 2.39 23.04
N PRO A 73 -40.39 1.33 22.78
CA PRO A 73 -40.81 0.91 21.43
C PRO A 73 -41.95 1.75 20.80
N LYS A 74 -42.27 2.93 21.34
CA LYS A 74 -43.40 3.78 20.89
C LYS A 74 -43.08 5.29 20.75
N ALA A 75 -41.81 5.68 20.74
CA ALA A 75 -41.39 7.03 20.36
C ALA A 75 -41.08 7.12 18.86
#